data_AF-A0A2T1LTV9-F1
#
_entry.id   AF-A0A2T1LTV9-F1
#
_cell.length_a   1.000
_cell.length_b   1.000
_cell.length_c   1.000
_cell.angle_alpha   90.00
_cell.angle_beta   90.00
_cell.angle_gamma   90.00
#
_symmetry.space_group_name_H-M   'P 1'
#
loop_
_entity.id
_entity.type
_entity.pdbx_description
1 polymer ?
#
loop_
_entity_poly.entity_id
_entity_poly.type
_entity_poly.pdbx_seq_one_letter_code
_entity_poly.pdbx_strand_id
1 'polypeptide(L)'
;MLPIRDCVSKTPGYTPGEQPQTNDFIKLNTNENPYPPPKEIFQTLQTELDKVRLYPDPISKKLRQAAAKVFGVSVEQVLAGNGSDDILNIAVRTFVNPSETVAFLDLTYSLYETITKVHGANITRFTTNDKFELDSPIICSNAKLIFLASPNPPLGKHLNREYLEETCKNASGIVLIDEAYVDFSDDNHLDFLEKYDNVIISRTMSKSYSLAGMRVGFGIASTAIIEQMDKVRDSYNLDRIAQTLGTAAFEHNAYFQNIWQKVRQTRSRLITSLREMGFIVFDSESNFVLASPQWMTAKEFYNKLKERKVLVRYFSHPRITDYVRISIGTDEETDCLLKAIKDIMN
;
A
#
# COMPACT_ATOMS: atom_id res chain seq x y z
N MET A 1 27.93 8.46 24.65
CA MET A 1 27.24 8.11 23.39
C MET A 1 26.34 6.91 23.67
N LEU A 2 25.12 6.89 23.14
CA LEU A 2 24.24 5.72 23.27
C LEU A 2 24.82 4.55 22.45
N PRO A 3 24.80 3.29 22.96
CA PRO A 3 25.32 2.13 22.24
C PRO A 3 24.33 1.65 21.15
N ILE A 4 24.06 2.50 20.16
CA ILE A 4 23.11 2.23 19.07
C ILE A 4 23.85 1.60 17.89
N ARG A 5 23.21 0.65 17.19
CA ARG A 5 23.72 0.06 15.93
C ARG A 5 23.98 1.17 14.89
N ASP A 6 25.11 1.10 14.19
CA ASP A 6 25.54 2.13 13.23
C ASP A 6 24.54 2.35 12.07
N CYS A 7 23.93 1.29 11.56
CA CYS A 7 22.88 1.39 10.55
C CYS A 7 21.65 2.18 11.05
N VAL A 8 21.29 2.03 12.32
CA VAL A 8 20.15 2.74 12.93
C VAL A 8 20.49 4.22 13.15
N SER A 9 21.68 4.54 13.66
CA SER A 9 22.07 5.93 13.90
C SER A 9 22.19 6.76 12.61
N LYS A 10 22.52 6.12 11.48
CA LYS A 10 22.64 6.75 10.16
C LYS A 10 21.33 6.82 9.37
N THR A 11 20.28 6.12 9.81
CA THR A 11 19.02 6.06 9.07
C THR A 11 18.08 7.15 9.56
N PRO A 12 17.68 8.11 8.71
CA PRO A 12 16.62 9.04 9.08
C PRO A 12 15.31 8.26 9.25
N GLY A 13 14.51 8.67 10.23
CA GLY A 13 13.16 8.12 10.41
C GLY A 13 12.30 8.32 9.17
N TYR A 14 11.31 7.44 8.98
CA TYR A 14 10.31 7.61 7.93
C TYR A 14 9.63 8.97 8.08
N THR A 15 9.60 9.74 7.00
CA THR A 15 8.94 11.06 6.97
C THR A 15 7.54 10.90 6.38
N PRO A 16 6.49 10.89 7.22
CA PRO A 16 5.11 10.83 6.73
C PRO A 16 4.75 12.08 5.93
N GLY A 17 3.68 11.98 5.15
CA GLY A 17 3.07 13.18 4.59
C GLY A 17 2.36 13.99 5.65
N GLU A 18 2.30 15.31 5.42
CA GLU A 18 1.54 16.24 6.27
C GLU A 18 0.14 15.70 6.54
N GLN A 19 -0.30 15.75 7.81
CA GLN A 19 -1.66 15.40 8.22
C GLN A 19 -2.38 16.66 8.72
N PRO A 20 -3.67 16.82 8.40
CA PRO A 20 -4.44 17.96 8.90
C PRO A 20 -4.57 17.84 10.42
N GLN A 21 -4.49 18.96 11.13
CA GLN A 21 -4.66 19.04 12.59
C GLN A 21 -6.12 19.29 13.00
N THR A 22 -6.97 19.57 12.02
CA THR A 22 -8.38 19.97 12.18
C THR A 22 -9.26 19.18 11.21
N ASN A 23 -10.53 18.99 11.57
CA ASN A 23 -11.48 18.19 10.79
C ASN A 23 -12.17 18.96 9.64
N ASP A 24 -11.75 20.19 9.37
CA ASP A 24 -12.32 21.06 8.32
C ASP A 24 -11.64 20.86 6.96
N PHE A 25 -10.72 19.91 6.84
CA PHE A 25 -10.03 19.59 5.59
C PHE A 25 -10.74 18.46 4.83
N ILE A 26 -10.86 18.64 3.51
CA ILE A 26 -11.06 17.52 2.58
C ILE A 26 -9.71 16.81 2.44
N LYS A 27 -9.64 15.59 2.97
CA LYS A 27 -8.38 14.86 3.17
C LYS A 27 -8.15 13.85 2.04
N LEU A 28 -7.33 14.22 1.07
CA LEU A 28 -7.05 13.42 -0.13
C LEU A 28 -5.54 13.10 -0.28
N ASN A 29 -4.82 12.92 0.83
CA ASN A 29 -3.36 12.83 0.86
C ASN A 29 -2.79 11.42 1.13
N THR A 30 -3.50 10.53 1.83
CA THR A 30 -2.97 9.23 2.33
C THR A 30 -3.67 7.99 1.74
N ASN A 31 -4.45 8.17 0.69
CA ASN A 31 -5.15 7.09 -0.01
C ASN A 31 -6.11 6.32 0.93
N GLU A 32 -6.73 6.99 1.89
CA GLU A 32 -7.79 6.37 2.71
C GLU A 32 -9.04 6.12 1.86
N ASN A 33 -9.88 5.18 2.30
CA ASN A 33 -11.18 5.01 1.70
C ASN A 33 -12.10 6.17 2.13
N PRO A 34 -12.82 6.82 1.20
CA PRO A 34 -13.76 7.89 1.58
C PRO A 34 -15.05 7.35 2.20
N TYR A 35 -15.32 6.04 2.11
CA TYR A 35 -16.52 5.43 2.65
C TYR A 35 -16.22 4.63 3.92
N PRO A 36 -17.11 4.68 4.94
CA PRO A 36 -16.94 3.88 6.14
C PRO A 36 -17.13 2.38 5.83
N PRO A 37 -16.63 1.48 6.69
CA PRO A 37 -17.02 0.08 6.62
C PRO A 37 -18.53 -0.08 6.97
N PRO A 38 -19.15 -1.21 6.60
CA PRO A 38 -20.57 -1.47 6.88
C PRO A 38 -20.85 -1.45 8.38
N LYS A 39 -21.96 -0.82 8.81
CA LYS A 39 -22.23 -0.61 10.25
C LYS A 39 -22.34 -1.91 11.04
N GLU A 40 -22.76 -2.97 10.37
CA GLU A 40 -22.95 -4.32 10.89
C GLU A 40 -21.66 -4.89 11.47
N ILE A 41 -20.48 -4.57 10.88
CA ILE A 41 -19.22 -5.11 11.40
C ILE A 41 -18.92 -4.60 12.81
N PHE A 42 -19.38 -3.41 13.18
CA PHE A 42 -19.15 -2.86 14.52
C PHE A 42 -19.96 -3.56 15.61
N GLN A 43 -21.03 -4.26 15.25
CA GLN A 43 -21.81 -5.05 16.22
C GLN A 43 -20.98 -6.20 16.79
N THR A 44 -20.03 -6.73 16.02
CA THR A 44 -19.11 -7.79 16.46
C THR A 44 -18.24 -7.34 17.65
N LEU A 45 -17.96 -6.03 17.76
CA LEU A 45 -17.11 -5.47 18.80
C LEU A 45 -17.71 -5.58 20.19
N GLN A 46 -19.04 -5.55 20.32
CA GLN A 46 -19.70 -5.64 21.64
C GLN A 46 -19.25 -6.87 22.41
N THR A 47 -18.99 -7.98 21.70
CA THR A 47 -18.54 -9.24 22.30
C THR A 47 -17.06 -9.26 22.67
N GLU A 48 -16.27 -8.27 22.23
CA GLU A 48 -14.84 -8.18 22.47
C GLU A 48 -14.44 -7.13 23.51
N LEU A 49 -15.29 -6.13 23.79
CA LEU A 49 -14.96 -5.03 24.71
C LEU A 49 -14.54 -5.51 26.10
N ASP A 50 -15.24 -6.46 26.71
CA ASP A 50 -14.86 -6.99 28.03
C ASP A 50 -13.64 -7.92 27.98
N LYS A 51 -13.30 -8.44 26.79
CA LYS A 51 -12.20 -9.39 26.57
C LYS A 51 -10.87 -8.70 26.30
N VAL A 52 -10.82 -7.37 26.15
CA VAL A 52 -9.57 -6.63 25.89
C VAL A 52 -8.52 -6.80 27.00
N ARG A 53 -8.93 -7.26 28.20
CA ARG A 53 -8.02 -7.66 29.29
C ARG A 53 -7.24 -8.96 29.02
N LEU A 54 -7.61 -9.71 27.99
CA LEU A 54 -7.04 -11.01 27.63
C LEU A 54 -6.19 -10.87 26.37
N TYR A 55 -5.13 -11.69 26.25
CA TYR A 55 -4.37 -11.78 25.00
C TYR A 55 -5.27 -12.19 23.82
N PRO A 56 -4.98 -11.72 22.59
CA PRO A 56 -5.69 -12.15 21.38
C PRO A 56 -5.32 -13.58 20.99
N ASP A 57 -5.94 -14.10 19.94
CA ASP A 57 -5.48 -15.36 19.33
C ASP A 57 -4.10 -15.11 18.68
N PRO A 58 -3.01 -15.74 19.18
CA PRO A 58 -1.65 -15.45 18.72
C PRO A 58 -1.44 -15.76 17.24
N ILE A 59 -2.24 -16.65 16.65
CA ILE A 59 -2.11 -17.02 15.23
C ILE A 59 -3.14 -16.33 14.34
N SER A 60 -4.05 -15.52 14.90
CA SER A 60 -5.14 -14.86 14.16
C SER A 60 -5.97 -15.85 13.31
N LYS A 61 -6.32 -17.03 13.85
CA LYS A 61 -6.84 -18.17 13.09
C LYS A 61 -8.07 -17.82 12.26
N LYS A 62 -9.06 -17.15 12.88
CA LYS A 62 -10.31 -16.78 12.21
C LYS A 62 -10.07 -15.81 11.05
N LEU A 63 -9.20 -14.82 11.26
CA LEU A 63 -8.82 -13.86 10.22
C LEU A 63 -8.13 -14.56 9.05
N ARG A 64 -7.17 -15.46 9.32
CA ARG A 64 -6.49 -16.26 8.29
C ARG A 64 -7.47 -17.15 7.53
N GLN A 65 -8.41 -17.79 8.21
CA GLN A 65 -9.46 -18.61 7.58
C GLN A 65 -10.37 -17.78 6.67
N ALA A 66 -10.79 -16.59 7.11
CA ALA A 66 -11.61 -15.71 6.30
C ALA A 66 -10.86 -15.21 5.05
N ALA A 67 -9.60 -14.80 5.21
CA ALA A 67 -8.73 -14.43 4.09
C ALA A 67 -8.55 -15.61 3.11
N ALA A 68 -8.16 -16.79 3.61
CA ALA A 68 -7.96 -17.99 2.82
C ALA A 68 -9.20 -18.34 1.97
N LYS A 69 -10.40 -18.24 2.57
CA LYS A 69 -11.67 -18.44 1.86
C LYS A 69 -11.88 -17.42 0.74
N VAL A 70 -11.59 -16.14 0.97
CA VAL A 70 -11.78 -15.06 -0.02
C VAL A 70 -10.80 -15.21 -1.18
N PHE A 71 -9.55 -15.58 -0.91
CA PHE A 71 -8.49 -15.66 -1.92
C PHE A 71 -8.30 -17.06 -2.53
N GLY A 72 -9.07 -18.06 -2.09
CA GLY A 72 -9.02 -19.41 -2.65
C GLY A 72 -7.71 -20.17 -2.35
N VAL A 73 -7.07 -19.87 -1.22
CA VAL A 73 -5.81 -20.50 -0.79
C VAL A 73 -6.00 -21.29 0.51
N SER A 74 -4.99 -22.06 0.93
CA SER A 74 -5.02 -22.72 2.24
C SER A 74 -4.76 -21.73 3.39
N VAL A 75 -5.17 -22.06 4.62
CA VAL A 75 -4.95 -21.21 5.81
C VAL A 75 -3.46 -21.08 6.13
N GLU A 76 -2.71 -22.13 5.85
CA GLU A 76 -1.27 -22.27 6.04
C GLU A 76 -0.49 -21.37 5.06
N GLN A 77 -1.11 -20.96 3.94
CA GLN A 77 -0.56 -20.01 2.99
C GLN A 77 -0.76 -18.55 3.37
N VAL A 78 -1.48 -18.24 4.46
CA VAL A 78 -1.79 -16.88 4.89
C VAL A 78 -1.09 -16.54 6.20
N LEU A 79 -0.38 -15.42 6.27
CA LEU A 79 0.15 -14.83 7.51
C LEU A 79 -0.55 -13.50 7.79
N ALA A 80 -1.15 -13.35 8.97
CA ALA A 80 -1.74 -12.08 9.39
C ALA A 80 -0.69 -11.13 9.97
N GLY A 81 -0.79 -9.83 9.68
CA GLY A 81 0.15 -8.79 10.08
C GLY A 81 -0.54 -7.51 10.56
N ASN A 82 0.15 -6.74 11.40
CA ASN A 82 -0.26 -5.41 11.84
C ASN A 82 -0.13 -4.37 10.72
N GLY A 83 -0.94 -4.54 9.67
CA GLY A 83 -0.81 -3.88 8.38
C GLY A 83 0.19 -4.61 7.49
N SER A 84 0.17 -4.31 6.18
CA SER A 84 1.14 -4.86 5.23
C SER A 84 2.58 -4.48 5.59
N ASP A 85 2.81 -3.32 6.22
CA ASP A 85 4.13 -2.91 6.74
C ASP A 85 4.77 -3.95 7.67
N ASP A 86 3.97 -4.65 8.47
CA ASP A 86 4.45 -5.75 9.33
C ASP A 86 4.95 -6.92 8.48
N ILE A 87 4.20 -7.28 7.43
CA ILE A 87 4.57 -8.33 6.46
C ILE A 87 5.86 -7.96 5.71
N LEU A 88 5.99 -6.71 5.26
CA LEU A 88 7.21 -6.20 4.62
C LEU A 88 8.42 -6.33 5.55
N ASN A 89 8.28 -5.92 6.81
CA ASN A 89 9.34 -5.98 7.80
C ASN A 89 9.69 -7.43 8.20
N ILE A 90 8.69 -8.30 8.35
CA ILE A 90 8.89 -9.73 8.58
C ILE A 90 9.66 -10.35 7.41
N ALA A 91 9.32 -10.03 6.16
CA ALA A 91 10.03 -10.53 4.99
C ALA A 91 11.52 -10.14 5.00
N VAL A 92 11.85 -8.87 5.27
CA VAL A 92 13.25 -8.43 5.41
C VAL A 92 13.98 -9.23 6.49
N ARG A 93 13.38 -9.36 7.69
CA ARG A 93 13.99 -10.05 8.83
C ARG A 93 14.10 -11.56 8.63
N THR A 94 13.28 -12.15 7.75
CA THR A 94 13.27 -13.59 7.47
C THR A 94 14.31 -13.96 6.42
N PHE A 95 14.43 -13.17 5.35
CA PHE A 95 15.18 -13.58 4.15
C PHE A 95 16.48 -12.83 3.91
N VAL A 96 16.75 -11.76 4.67
CA VAL A 96 17.89 -10.87 4.42
C VAL A 96 18.77 -10.84 5.66
N ASN A 97 20.05 -11.17 5.53
CA ASN A 97 21.05 -10.89 6.56
C ASN A 97 21.55 -9.44 6.42
N PRO A 98 22.09 -8.84 7.50
CA PRO A 98 22.81 -7.58 7.38
C PRO A 98 23.88 -7.66 6.28
N SER A 99 24.05 -6.58 5.52
CA SER A 99 24.90 -6.47 4.33
C SER A 99 24.46 -7.28 3.10
N GLU A 100 23.41 -8.09 3.17
CA GLU A 100 22.79 -8.66 1.96
C GLU A 100 21.94 -7.60 1.24
N THR A 101 21.55 -7.87 0.00
CA THR A 101 20.94 -6.87 -0.88
C THR A 101 19.42 -7.03 -0.92
N VAL A 102 18.72 -5.91 -0.80
CA VAL A 102 17.30 -5.76 -1.15
C VAL A 102 17.19 -4.89 -2.40
N ALA A 103 16.35 -5.28 -3.35
CA ALA A 103 16.10 -4.54 -4.57
C ALA A 103 14.67 -3.99 -4.62
N PHE A 104 14.49 -2.80 -5.19
CA PHE A 104 13.18 -2.20 -5.47
C PHE A 104 13.30 -1.05 -6.47
N LEU A 105 12.17 -0.53 -6.94
CA LEU A 105 12.13 0.64 -7.80
C LEU A 105 12.55 1.91 -7.05
N ASP A 106 13.28 2.81 -7.71
CA ASP A 106 13.66 4.11 -7.15
C ASP A 106 12.44 4.97 -6.76
N LEU A 107 11.37 4.86 -7.54
CA LEU A 107 10.10 5.55 -7.33
C LEU A 107 9.01 4.54 -6.96
N THR A 108 8.92 4.23 -5.67
CA THR A 108 7.92 3.33 -5.09
C THR A 108 7.58 3.72 -3.64
N TYR A 109 7.05 2.80 -2.85
CA TYR A 109 6.79 3.00 -1.44
C TYR A 109 8.09 3.19 -0.63
N SER A 110 8.26 4.38 -0.05
CA SER A 110 9.50 4.77 0.63
C SER A 110 9.81 3.97 1.89
N LEU A 111 8.84 3.22 2.44
CA LEU A 111 9.10 2.38 3.61
C LEU A 111 10.11 1.27 3.32
N TYR A 112 10.16 0.73 2.09
CA TYR A 112 11.12 -0.32 1.71
C TYR A 112 12.56 0.10 2.02
N GLU A 113 12.91 1.35 1.70
CA GLU A 113 14.22 1.91 2.00
C GLU A 113 14.46 2.02 3.52
N THR A 114 13.48 2.55 4.26
CA THR A 114 13.61 2.71 5.72
C THR A 114 13.85 1.37 6.42
N ILE A 115 13.01 0.36 6.15
CA ILE A 115 13.13 -0.95 6.82
C ILE A 115 14.41 -1.68 6.42
N THR A 116 14.84 -1.56 5.15
CA THR A 116 16.09 -2.16 4.66
C THR A 116 17.30 -1.54 5.36
N LYS A 117 17.34 -0.20 5.45
CA LYS A 117 18.44 0.52 6.11
C LYS A 117 18.51 0.26 7.61
N VAL A 118 17.37 0.26 8.31
CA VAL A 118 17.30 -0.07 9.75
C VAL A 118 17.74 -1.51 10.03
N HIS A 119 17.47 -2.42 9.09
CA HIS A 119 17.96 -3.80 9.17
C HIS A 119 19.48 -3.91 8.97
N GLY A 120 20.08 -2.94 8.29
CA GLY A 120 21.51 -2.93 7.94
C GLY A 120 21.81 -3.67 6.64
N ALA A 121 20.82 -3.80 5.76
CA ALA A 121 20.97 -4.39 4.42
C ALA A 121 21.34 -3.33 3.37
N ASN A 122 21.96 -3.79 2.29
CA ASN A 122 22.28 -2.98 1.11
C ASN A 122 21.04 -2.79 0.23
N ILE A 123 20.98 -1.68 -0.50
CA ILE A 123 19.88 -1.36 -1.41
C ILE A 123 20.39 -1.28 -2.85
N THR A 124 19.74 -2.02 -3.75
CA THR A 124 19.86 -1.81 -5.20
C THR A 124 18.57 -1.19 -5.72
N ARG A 125 18.66 -0.06 -6.42
CA ARG A 125 17.50 0.61 -7.02
C ARG A 125 17.45 0.36 -8.51
N PHE A 126 16.24 0.12 -9.02
CA PHE A 126 15.93 0.06 -10.43
C PHE A 126 15.13 1.30 -10.83
N THR A 127 15.46 1.91 -11.95
CA THR A 127 14.82 3.14 -12.42
C THR A 127 13.90 2.80 -13.58
N THR A 128 12.65 3.24 -13.49
CA THR A 128 11.69 3.22 -14.60
C THR A 128 12.04 4.28 -15.65
N ASN A 129 11.51 4.15 -16.87
CA ASN A 129 11.67 5.16 -17.92
C ASN A 129 10.93 6.48 -17.59
N ASP A 130 10.98 7.46 -18.49
CA ASP A 130 10.34 8.78 -18.30
C ASP A 130 8.80 8.73 -18.26
N LYS A 131 8.19 7.62 -18.70
CA LYS A 131 6.75 7.34 -18.55
C LYS A 131 6.44 6.58 -17.26
N PHE A 132 7.45 6.37 -16.43
CA PHE A 132 7.43 5.58 -15.20
C PHE A 132 7.08 4.10 -15.40
N GLU A 133 7.43 3.55 -16.56
CA GLU A 133 7.24 2.14 -16.92
C GLU A 133 8.57 1.37 -16.82
N LEU A 134 8.48 0.06 -16.61
CA LEU A 134 9.62 -0.83 -16.71
C LEU A 134 9.95 -1.05 -18.19
N ASP A 135 11.23 -0.96 -18.56
CA ASP A 135 11.70 -1.33 -19.91
C ASP A 135 12.20 -2.79 -19.98
N SER A 136 12.46 -3.41 -18.82
CA SER A 136 12.96 -4.78 -18.70
C SER A 136 12.52 -5.39 -17.35
N PRO A 137 12.57 -6.73 -17.20
CA PRO A 137 12.47 -7.37 -15.89
C PRO A 137 13.58 -6.91 -14.93
N ILE A 138 13.32 -7.02 -13.63
CA ILE A 138 14.26 -6.66 -12.57
C ILE A 138 15.12 -7.88 -12.25
N ILE A 139 16.29 -7.95 -12.86
CA ILE A 139 17.24 -9.06 -12.63
C ILE A 139 18.34 -8.58 -11.67
N CYS A 140 18.31 -9.08 -10.44
CA CYS A 140 19.29 -8.73 -9.41
C CYS A 140 19.78 -10.02 -8.72
N SER A 141 20.83 -10.65 -9.28
CA SER A 141 21.27 -11.99 -8.88
C SER A 141 21.78 -12.08 -7.43
N ASN A 142 22.22 -10.96 -6.85
CA ASN A 142 22.66 -10.86 -5.45
C ASN A 142 21.57 -10.39 -4.48
N ALA A 143 20.38 -10.01 -4.97
CA ALA A 143 19.27 -9.65 -4.10
C ALA A 143 18.68 -10.89 -3.41
N LYS A 144 18.48 -10.77 -2.10
CA LYS A 144 17.77 -11.78 -1.29
C LYS A 144 16.27 -11.51 -1.21
N LEU A 145 15.89 -10.26 -1.42
CA LEU A 145 14.50 -9.83 -1.45
C LEU A 145 14.35 -8.73 -2.51
N ILE A 146 13.31 -8.85 -3.34
CA ILE A 146 12.91 -7.82 -4.31
C ILE A 146 11.49 -7.36 -3.94
N PHE A 147 11.32 -6.07 -3.63
CA PHE A 147 10.00 -5.48 -3.41
C PHE A 147 9.46 -4.85 -4.69
N LEU A 148 8.23 -5.23 -5.07
CA LEU A 148 7.55 -4.75 -6.26
C LEU A 148 6.11 -4.39 -5.92
N ALA A 149 5.79 -3.09 -5.86
CA ALA A 149 4.41 -2.67 -5.68
C ALA A 149 3.66 -2.68 -7.02
N SER A 150 2.49 -3.32 -7.07
CA SER A 150 1.64 -3.34 -8.26
C SER A 150 0.16 -3.43 -7.86
N PRO A 151 -0.64 -2.35 -7.99
CA PRO A 151 -0.28 -1.03 -8.54
C PRO A 151 0.79 -0.27 -7.75
N ASN A 152 1.75 0.36 -8.43
CA ASN A 152 2.91 1.02 -7.82
C ASN A 152 2.57 2.45 -7.31
N PRO A 153 2.63 2.76 -6.00
CA PRO A 153 2.55 4.14 -5.52
C PRO A 153 3.88 4.87 -5.74
N PRO A 154 3.89 6.17 -6.09
CA PRO A 154 2.76 7.09 -6.18
C PRO A 154 2.10 7.17 -7.57
N LEU A 155 2.47 6.30 -8.51
CA LEU A 155 2.04 6.35 -9.91
C LEU A 155 0.60 5.85 -10.11
N GLY A 156 0.25 4.75 -9.44
CA GLY A 156 -1.07 4.14 -9.47
C GLY A 156 -1.27 3.08 -10.55
N LYS A 157 -0.24 2.76 -11.36
CA LYS A 157 -0.31 1.76 -12.44
C LYS A 157 0.24 0.40 -12.01
N HIS A 158 -0.24 -0.67 -12.62
CA HIS A 158 0.43 -1.96 -12.58
C HIS A 158 1.82 -1.89 -13.22
N LEU A 159 2.74 -2.71 -12.69
CA LEU A 159 3.97 -3.03 -13.41
C LEU A 159 3.63 -3.97 -14.57
N ASN A 160 4.44 -3.95 -15.62
CA ASN A 160 4.25 -4.87 -16.74
C ASN A 160 4.27 -6.32 -16.25
N ARG A 161 3.19 -7.07 -16.50
CA ARG A 161 2.98 -8.42 -15.98
C ARG A 161 4.03 -9.41 -16.49
N GLU A 162 4.42 -9.33 -17.76
CA GLU A 162 5.45 -10.20 -18.34
C GLU A 162 6.81 -9.96 -17.68
N TYR A 163 7.15 -8.69 -17.42
CA TYR A 163 8.38 -8.34 -16.71
C TYR A 163 8.37 -8.74 -15.24
N LEU A 164 7.21 -8.68 -14.57
CA LEU A 164 7.06 -9.24 -13.23
C LEU A 164 7.25 -10.76 -13.25
N GLU A 165 6.66 -11.44 -14.23
CA GLU A 165 6.78 -12.88 -14.39
C GLU A 165 8.24 -13.31 -14.62
N GLU A 166 8.94 -12.65 -15.53
CA GLU A 166 10.36 -12.88 -15.79
C GLU A 166 11.24 -12.51 -14.58
N THR A 167 10.85 -11.50 -13.80
CA THR A 167 11.53 -11.19 -12.53
C THR A 167 11.39 -12.36 -11.54
N CYS A 168 10.18 -12.91 -11.37
CA CYS A 168 9.94 -14.03 -10.45
C CYS A 168 10.73 -15.28 -10.85
N LYS A 169 10.72 -15.64 -12.15
CA LYS A 169 11.46 -16.78 -12.71
C LYS A 169 12.97 -16.72 -12.46
N ASN A 170 13.55 -15.52 -12.57
CA ASN A 170 14.99 -15.32 -12.59
C ASN A 170 15.56 -14.80 -11.25
N ALA A 171 14.71 -14.55 -10.24
CA ALA A 171 15.18 -14.07 -8.95
C ALA A 171 15.90 -15.18 -8.18
N SER A 172 17.11 -14.87 -7.69
CA SER A 172 17.84 -15.76 -6.77
C SER A 172 17.27 -15.79 -5.35
N GLY A 173 16.38 -14.85 -5.03
CA GLY A 173 15.79 -14.64 -3.71
C GLY A 173 14.26 -14.59 -3.75
N ILE A 174 13.67 -14.00 -2.71
CA ILE A 174 12.22 -13.81 -2.61
C ILE A 174 11.79 -12.59 -3.43
N VAL A 175 10.67 -12.71 -4.14
CA VAL A 175 9.98 -11.57 -4.76
C VAL A 175 8.71 -11.30 -3.96
N LEU A 176 8.64 -10.14 -3.32
CA LEU A 176 7.44 -9.69 -2.62
C LEU A 176 6.70 -8.68 -3.50
N ILE A 177 5.52 -9.09 -3.96
CA ILE A 177 4.58 -8.28 -4.72
C ILE A 177 3.64 -7.58 -3.71
N ASP A 178 3.77 -6.27 -3.57
CA ASP A 178 2.94 -5.45 -2.70
C ASP A 178 1.69 -5.00 -3.46
N GLU A 179 0.56 -5.61 -3.11
CA GLU A 179 -0.74 -5.41 -3.73
C GLU A 179 -1.66 -4.55 -2.86
N ALA A 180 -1.11 -3.56 -2.13
CA ALA A 180 -1.89 -2.70 -1.23
C ALA A 180 -3.07 -1.94 -1.88
N TYR A 181 -3.08 -1.82 -3.21
CA TYR A 181 -4.10 -1.09 -3.98
C TYR A 181 -4.85 -1.95 -4.99
N VAL A 182 -4.61 -3.26 -5.04
CA VAL A 182 -5.06 -4.11 -6.14
C VAL A 182 -6.57 -4.30 -6.22
N ASP A 183 -7.30 -4.13 -5.10
CA ASP A 183 -8.76 -4.27 -5.09
C ASP A 183 -9.47 -3.15 -5.90
N PHE A 184 -8.73 -2.10 -6.29
CA PHE A 184 -9.20 -1.04 -7.19
C PHE A 184 -8.82 -1.29 -8.68
N SER A 185 -8.19 -2.43 -8.97
CA SER A 185 -7.77 -2.88 -10.29
C SER A 185 -8.68 -3.97 -10.83
N ASP A 186 -8.50 -4.32 -12.11
CA ASP A 186 -9.09 -5.50 -12.75
C ASP A 186 -8.15 -6.72 -12.75
N ASP A 187 -6.87 -6.52 -12.41
CA ASP A 187 -5.85 -7.57 -12.40
C ASP A 187 -5.18 -7.72 -11.03
N ASN A 188 -4.65 -8.92 -10.76
CA ASN A 188 -3.83 -9.25 -9.58
C ASN A 188 -2.84 -10.38 -9.92
N HIS A 189 -1.96 -10.71 -8.98
CA HIS A 189 -0.89 -11.70 -9.19
C HIS A 189 -1.07 -12.98 -8.36
N LEU A 190 -2.27 -13.29 -7.84
CA LEU A 190 -2.46 -14.48 -7.00
C LEU A 190 -2.07 -15.79 -7.73
N ASP A 191 -2.25 -15.85 -9.05
CA ASP A 191 -1.83 -16.98 -9.89
C ASP A 191 -0.31 -17.19 -9.90
N PHE A 192 0.50 -16.18 -9.52
CA PHE A 192 1.95 -16.33 -9.43
C PHE A 192 2.35 -17.26 -8.30
N LEU A 193 1.52 -17.41 -7.27
CA LEU A 193 1.76 -18.33 -6.15
C LEU A 193 1.74 -19.80 -6.58
N GLU A 194 1.02 -20.14 -7.65
CA GLU A 194 0.98 -21.49 -8.22
C GLU A 194 2.16 -21.74 -9.17
N LYS A 195 2.75 -20.67 -9.71
CA LYS A 195 3.81 -20.72 -10.72
C LYS A 195 5.22 -20.65 -10.11
N TYR A 196 5.37 -19.98 -8.97
CA TYR A 196 6.67 -19.61 -8.41
C TYR A 196 6.71 -19.82 -6.89
N ASP A 197 7.66 -20.64 -6.44
CA ASP A 197 7.85 -20.98 -5.02
C ASP A 197 8.48 -19.85 -4.19
N ASN A 198 8.99 -18.80 -4.84
CA ASN A 198 9.71 -17.68 -4.23
C ASN A 198 8.89 -16.38 -4.15
N VAL A 199 7.58 -16.44 -4.39
CA VAL A 199 6.69 -15.27 -4.39
C VAL A 199 5.95 -15.11 -3.07
N ILE A 200 5.90 -13.86 -2.58
CA ILE A 200 5.02 -13.41 -1.50
C ILE A 200 4.12 -12.33 -2.07
N ILE A 201 2.81 -12.42 -1.81
CA ILE A 201 1.86 -11.36 -2.11
C ILE A 201 1.45 -10.70 -0.81
N SER A 202 1.70 -9.40 -0.66
CA SER A 202 1.22 -8.64 0.49
C SER A 202 -0.06 -7.88 0.17
N ARG A 203 -1.00 -7.89 1.10
CA ARG A 203 -2.28 -7.18 1.02
C ARG A 203 -2.56 -6.44 2.32
N THR A 204 -3.43 -5.43 2.24
CA THR A 204 -3.84 -4.62 3.39
C THR A 204 -5.32 -4.31 3.36
N MET A 205 -5.93 -4.26 4.54
CA MET A 205 -7.31 -3.80 4.72
C MET A 205 -7.40 -2.28 4.91
N SER A 206 -6.25 -1.60 4.91
CA SER A 206 -6.17 -0.16 5.18
C SER A 206 -6.80 0.71 4.08
N LYS A 207 -6.82 0.22 2.84
CA LYS A 207 -7.23 1.00 1.66
C LYS A 207 -8.61 0.56 1.21
N SER A 208 -8.73 -0.62 0.64
CA SER A 208 -9.95 -1.16 0.05
C SER A 208 -11.06 -1.48 1.06
N TYR A 209 -10.70 -1.88 2.28
CA TYR A 209 -11.66 -2.30 3.31
C TYR A 209 -12.00 -1.22 4.35
N SER A 210 -11.56 0.03 4.16
CA SER A 210 -11.84 1.14 5.08
C SER A 210 -11.35 0.93 6.53
N LEU A 211 -10.31 0.11 6.72
CA LEU A 211 -9.76 -0.24 8.04
C LEU A 211 -8.35 0.35 8.29
N ALA A 212 -8.05 1.54 7.74
CA ALA A 212 -6.74 2.19 7.91
C ALA A 212 -6.33 2.34 9.38
N GLY A 213 -7.29 2.72 10.23
CA GLY A 213 -7.07 2.89 11.67
C GLY A 213 -6.86 1.57 12.43
N MET A 214 -7.25 0.43 11.87
CA MET A 214 -7.16 -0.88 12.54
C MET A 214 -5.88 -1.64 12.21
N ARG A 215 -5.11 -1.18 11.20
CA ARG A 215 -3.81 -1.77 10.86
C ARG A 215 -3.90 -3.29 10.66
N VAL A 216 -4.81 -3.75 9.80
CA VAL A 216 -4.90 -5.17 9.42
C VAL A 216 -4.31 -5.37 8.02
N GLY A 217 -3.36 -6.30 7.90
CA GLY A 217 -2.80 -6.75 6.63
C GLY A 217 -2.41 -8.22 6.69
N PHE A 218 -1.96 -8.76 5.56
CA PHE A 218 -1.57 -10.16 5.47
C PHE A 218 -0.61 -10.41 4.30
N GLY A 219 0.18 -11.47 4.42
CA GLY A 219 0.98 -12.05 3.34
C GLY A 219 0.36 -13.37 2.89
N ILE A 220 0.39 -13.63 1.59
CA ILE A 220 0.05 -14.92 1.00
C ILE A 220 1.28 -15.47 0.29
N ALA A 221 1.68 -16.69 0.60
CA ALA A 221 2.83 -17.35 0.00
C ALA A 221 2.70 -18.87 0.08
N SER A 222 3.69 -19.61 -0.40
CA SER A 222 3.78 -21.06 -0.13
C SER A 222 3.83 -21.32 1.39
N THR A 223 3.30 -22.46 1.83
CA THR A 223 3.32 -22.86 3.25
C THR A 223 4.74 -22.82 3.82
N ALA A 224 5.74 -23.26 3.04
CA ALA A 224 7.14 -23.25 3.46
C ALA A 224 7.67 -21.84 3.77
N ILE A 225 7.28 -20.83 2.98
CA ILE A 225 7.61 -19.43 3.23
C ILE A 225 6.90 -18.93 4.49
N ILE A 226 5.59 -19.16 4.59
CA ILE A 226 4.78 -18.69 5.72
C ILE A 226 5.28 -19.27 7.04
N GLU A 227 5.68 -20.55 7.06
CA GLU A 227 6.29 -21.19 8.23
C GLU A 227 7.58 -20.51 8.70
N GLN A 228 8.41 -19.97 7.79
CA GLN A 228 9.60 -19.22 8.21
C GLN A 228 9.23 -17.83 8.73
N MET A 229 8.30 -17.15 8.04
CA MET A 229 7.85 -15.82 8.47
C MET A 229 7.11 -15.84 9.81
N ASP A 230 6.36 -16.91 10.10
CA ASP A 230 5.65 -17.11 11.38
C ASP A 230 6.61 -17.20 12.58
N LYS A 231 7.85 -17.66 12.38
CA LYS A 231 8.90 -17.68 13.42
C LYS A 231 9.45 -16.29 13.76
N VAL A 232 9.26 -15.31 12.87
CA VAL A 232 9.89 -13.97 12.95
C VAL A 232 8.92 -12.89 13.42
N ARG A 233 7.61 -13.06 13.17
CA ARG A 233 6.58 -12.16 13.69
C ARG A 233 6.57 -12.17 15.21
N ASP A 234 6.00 -11.12 15.80
CA ASP A 234 5.78 -11.11 17.24
C ASP A 234 4.73 -12.17 17.63
N SER A 235 4.83 -12.67 18.88
CA SER A 235 3.93 -13.70 19.43
C SER A 235 2.47 -13.27 19.39
N TYR A 236 2.22 -11.96 19.59
CA TYR A 236 0.90 -11.32 19.51
C TYR A 236 0.98 -10.03 18.68
N ASN A 237 1.09 -10.15 17.36
CA ASN A 237 1.26 -8.99 16.49
C ASN A 237 -0.03 -8.22 16.18
N LEU A 238 -1.21 -8.82 16.36
CA LEU A 238 -2.52 -8.20 16.12
C LEU A 238 -3.44 -8.28 17.33
N ASP A 239 -4.07 -7.16 17.68
CA ASP A 239 -5.02 -7.08 18.80
C ASP A 239 -6.39 -7.70 18.48
N ARG A 240 -7.20 -7.89 19.53
CA ARG A 240 -8.52 -8.55 19.45
C ARG A 240 -9.51 -7.81 18.54
N ILE A 241 -9.50 -6.49 18.58
CA ILE A 241 -10.44 -5.63 17.85
C ILE A 241 -10.08 -5.68 16.36
N ALA A 242 -8.79 -5.56 16.04
CA ALA A 242 -8.26 -5.67 14.68
C ALA A 242 -8.58 -7.04 14.06
N GLN A 243 -8.32 -8.15 14.78
CA GLN A 243 -8.66 -9.50 14.29
C GLN A 243 -10.16 -9.66 14.02
N THR A 244 -11.00 -9.12 14.90
CA THR A 244 -12.46 -9.22 14.79
C THR A 244 -13.01 -8.43 13.61
N LEU A 245 -12.63 -7.16 13.47
CA LEU A 245 -13.09 -6.32 12.35
C LEU A 245 -12.52 -6.79 11.01
N GLY A 246 -11.26 -7.22 10.98
CA GLY A 246 -10.67 -7.78 9.76
C GLY A 246 -11.40 -9.05 9.30
N THR A 247 -11.78 -9.92 10.24
CA THR A 247 -12.56 -11.13 9.92
C THR A 247 -13.94 -10.75 9.37
N ALA A 248 -14.67 -9.87 10.06
CA ALA A 248 -16.01 -9.43 9.66
C ALA A 248 -16.01 -8.71 8.31
N ALA A 249 -14.94 -7.97 7.98
CA ALA A 249 -14.84 -7.28 6.70
C ALA A 249 -14.76 -8.25 5.51
N PHE A 250 -14.07 -9.39 5.65
CA PHE A 250 -14.09 -10.44 4.61
C PHE A 250 -15.46 -11.10 4.44
N GLU A 251 -16.25 -11.20 5.51
CA GLU A 251 -17.62 -11.72 5.46
C GLU A 251 -18.59 -10.77 4.73
N HIS A 252 -18.20 -9.50 4.55
CA HIS A 252 -18.96 -8.48 3.83
C HIS A 252 -18.28 -8.06 2.51
N ASN A 253 -17.58 -8.99 1.87
CA ASN A 253 -16.84 -8.72 0.64
C ASN A 253 -17.68 -8.04 -0.46
N ALA A 254 -18.96 -8.42 -0.62
CA ALA A 254 -19.85 -7.80 -1.61
C ALA A 254 -20.10 -6.30 -1.37
N TYR A 255 -20.16 -5.87 -0.10
CA TYR A 255 -20.26 -4.45 0.24
C TYR A 255 -19.01 -3.70 -0.24
N PHE A 256 -17.83 -4.23 0.09
CA PHE A 256 -16.57 -3.60 -0.29
C PHE A 256 -16.35 -3.58 -1.80
N GLN A 257 -16.71 -4.65 -2.52
CA GLN A 257 -16.68 -4.67 -3.98
C GLN A 257 -17.51 -3.52 -4.59
N ASN A 258 -18.70 -3.24 -4.04
CA ASN A 258 -19.49 -2.08 -4.47
C ASN A 258 -18.76 -0.75 -4.20
N ILE A 259 -18.17 -0.61 -3.01
CA ILE A 259 -17.35 0.57 -2.67
C ILE A 259 -16.16 0.73 -3.62
N TRP A 260 -15.45 -0.34 -3.97
CA TRP A 260 -14.33 -0.29 -4.91
C TRP A 260 -14.78 0.20 -6.28
N GLN A 261 -15.95 -0.26 -6.76
CA GLN A 261 -16.53 0.21 -8.01
C GLN A 261 -16.89 1.70 -7.98
N LYS A 262 -17.45 2.21 -6.87
CA LYS A 262 -17.70 3.64 -6.70
C LYS A 262 -16.41 4.45 -6.80
N VAL A 263 -15.37 4.04 -6.06
CA VAL A 263 -14.05 4.69 -6.10
C VAL A 263 -13.47 4.67 -7.52
N ARG A 264 -13.61 3.56 -8.27
CA ARG A 264 -13.16 3.45 -9.67
C ARG A 264 -13.92 4.38 -10.62
N GLN A 265 -15.22 4.55 -10.41
CA GLN A 265 -16.05 5.48 -11.20
C GLN A 265 -15.64 6.94 -10.93
N THR A 266 -15.51 7.33 -9.65
CA THR A 266 -15.05 8.66 -9.26
C THR A 266 -13.61 8.92 -9.75
N ARG A 267 -12.72 7.92 -9.70
CA ARG A 267 -11.37 7.99 -10.30
C ARG A 267 -11.42 8.34 -11.78
N SER A 268 -12.24 7.65 -12.55
CA SER A 268 -12.37 7.86 -14.00
C SER A 268 -12.90 9.26 -14.33
N ARG A 269 -13.89 9.73 -13.55
CA ARG A 269 -14.42 11.10 -13.64
C ARG A 269 -13.38 12.15 -13.30
N LEU A 270 -12.60 11.95 -12.23
CA LEU A 270 -11.54 12.86 -11.82
C LEU A 270 -10.44 12.96 -12.88
N ILE A 271 -9.97 11.82 -13.42
CA ILE A 271 -8.95 11.81 -14.49
C ILE A 271 -9.41 12.63 -15.69
N THR A 272 -10.65 12.42 -16.14
CA THR A 272 -11.23 13.15 -17.28
C THR A 272 -11.28 14.65 -17.00
N SER A 273 -11.82 15.03 -15.84
CA SER A 273 -11.98 16.44 -15.45
C SER A 273 -10.63 17.16 -15.31
N LEU A 274 -9.61 16.50 -14.75
CA LEU A 274 -8.27 17.08 -14.63
C LEU A 274 -7.60 17.27 -15.99
N ARG A 275 -7.76 16.31 -16.91
CA ARG A 275 -7.25 16.45 -18.29
C ARG A 275 -7.90 17.63 -19.02
N GLU A 276 -9.21 17.81 -18.88
CA GLU A 276 -9.93 18.98 -19.42
C GLU A 276 -9.45 20.31 -18.81
N MET A 277 -8.99 20.30 -17.57
CA MET A 277 -8.38 21.46 -16.89
C MET A 277 -6.88 21.66 -17.20
N GLY A 278 -6.34 20.92 -18.18
CA GLY A 278 -4.96 21.08 -18.64
C GLY A 278 -3.90 20.42 -17.74
N PHE A 279 -4.27 19.39 -16.98
CA PHE A 279 -3.28 18.57 -16.26
C PHE A 279 -2.75 17.44 -17.14
N ILE A 280 -1.47 17.09 -16.96
CA ILE A 280 -0.98 15.76 -17.33
C ILE A 280 -1.41 14.81 -16.21
N VAL A 281 -2.18 13.77 -16.55
CA VAL A 281 -2.68 12.77 -15.59
C VAL A 281 -2.46 11.38 -16.14
N PHE A 282 -1.77 10.56 -15.37
CA PHE A 282 -1.57 9.14 -15.69
C PHE A 282 -2.86 8.35 -15.42
N ASP A 283 -3.12 7.35 -16.27
CA ASP A 283 -4.10 6.33 -15.93
C ASP A 283 -3.69 5.65 -14.62
N SER A 284 -4.68 5.24 -13.84
CA SER A 284 -4.46 4.65 -12.52
C SER A 284 -5.42 3.49 -12.31
N GLU A 285 -4.91 2.47 -11.64
CA GLU A 285 -5.56 1.24 -11.20
C GLU A 285 -5.62 1.17 -9.66
N SER A 286 -5.31 2.28 -8.98
CA SER A 286 -5.37 2.43 -7.51
C SER A 286 -6.51 3.36 -7.07
N ASN A 287 -6.58 3.73 -5.77
CA ASN A 287 -7.51 4.76 -5.26
C ASN A 287 -6.90 6.15 -5.18
N PHE A 288 -6.01 6.48 -6.12
CA PHE A 288 -5.43 7.81 -6.26
C PHE A 288 -5.01 8.04 -7.71
N VAL A 289 -4.70 9.29 -8.06
CA VAL A 289 -4.12 9.67 -9.35
C VAL A 289 -2.88 10.52 -9.14
N LEU A 290 -1.92 10.43 -10.06
CA LEU A 290 -0.77 11.33 -10.12
C LEU A 290 -1.01 12.35 -11.23
N ALA A 291 -1.02 13.63 -10.86
CA ALA A 291 -1.42 14.73 -11.74
C ALA A 291 -0.41 15.89 -11.67
N SER A 292 -0.10 16.48 -12.83
CA SER A 292 0.79 17.64 -12.97
C SER A 292 0.06 18.83 -13.58
N PRO A 293 -0.14 19.94 -12.85
CA PRO A 293 -0.67 21.17 -13.43
C PRO A 293 0.34 21.76 -14.42
N GLN A 294 -0.06 22.03 -15.66
CA GLN A 294 0.86 22.56 -16.68
C GLN A 294 0.98 24.09 -16.68
N TRP A 295 0.16 24.77 -15.87
CA TRP A 295 0.04 26.23 -15.80
C TRP A 295 0.63 26.83 -14.52
N MET A 296 1.14 26.02 -13.60
CA MET A 296 1.92 26.44 -12.42
C MET A 296 2.73 25.28 -11.85
N THR A 297 3.62 25.56 -10.89
CA THR A 297 4.34 24.46 -10.23
C THR A 297 3.41 23.63 -9.34
N ALA A 298 3.66 22.31 -9.25
CA ALA A 298 2.88 21.44 -8.37
C ALA A 298 2.98 21.83 -6.88
N LYS A 299 4.08 22.44 -6.46
CA LYS A 299 4.27 22.94 -5.09
C LYS A 299 3.36 24.13 -4.80
N GLU A 300 3.28 25.10 -5.73
CA GLU A 300 2.35 26.23 -5.60
C GLU A 300 0.90 25.75 -5.62
N PHE A 301 0.57 24.84 -6.54
CA PHE A 301 -0.76 24.23 -6.61
C PHE A 301 -1.15 23.54 -5.30
N TYR A 302 -0.24 22.73 -4.73
CA TYR A 302 -0.43 22.10 -3.42
C TYR A 302 -0.72 23.12 -2.32
N ASN A 303 0.06 24.20 -2.24
CA ASN A 303 -0.13 25.24 -1.23
C ASN A 303 -1.48 25.96 -1.40
N LYS A 304 -1.88 26.29 -2.64
CA LYS A 304 -3.16 26.95 -2.91
C LYS A 304 -4.39 26.07 -2.63
N LEU A 305 -4.29 24.76 -2.86
CA LEU A 305 -5.32 23.80 -2.44
C LEU A 305 -5.42 23.73 -0.92
N LYS A 306 -4.27 23.70 -0.23
CA LYS A 306 -4.21 23.67 1.23
C LYS A 306 -4.84 24.91 1.87
N GLU A 307 -4.62 26.10 1.31
CA GLU A 307 -5.28 27.34 1.73
C GLU A 307 -6.81 27.25 1.62
N ARG A 308 -7.30 26.47 0.65
CA ARG A 308 -8.74 26.17 0.42
C ARG A 308 -9.21 24.92 1.18
N LYS A 309 -8.45 24.46 2.17
CA LYS A 309 -8.78 23.29 3.00
C LYS A 309 -8.92 21.98 2.23
N VAL A 310 -8.21 21.84 1.10
CA VAL A 310 -8.09 20.58 0.37
C VAL A 310 -6.64 20.09 0.47
N LEU A 311 -6.42 18.95 1.12
CA LEU A 311 -5.09 18.41 1.35
C LEU A 311 -4.81 17.22 0.43
N VAL A 312 -3.93 17.43 -0.56
CA VAL A 312 -3.40 16.37 -1.43
C VAL A 312 -1.98 16.00 -1.00
N ARG A 313 -1.27 15.14 -1.75
CA ARG A 313 0.12 14.76 -1.46
C ARG A 313 1.09 15.35 -2.48
N TYR A 314 1.95 16.26 -2.05
CA TYR A 314 3.12 16.70 -2.81
C TYR A 314 4.37 15.89 -2.43
N PHE A 315 5.27 15.68 -3.40
CA PHE A 315 6.55 15.00 -3.21
C PHE A 315 7.71 15.91 -3.62
N SER A 316 8.77 15.95 -2.81
CA SER A 316 10.03 16.63 -3.17
C SER A 316 11.01 15.70 -3.90
N HIS A 317 10.54 14.55 -4.39
CA HIS A 317 11.38 13.59 -5.10
C HIS A 317 11.70 14.13 -6.51
N PRO A 318 12.97 14.19 -6.95
CA PRO A 318 13.37 14.87 -8.19
C PRO A 318 12.60 14.45 -9.45
N ARG A 319 12.25 13.16 -9.56
CA ARG A 319 11.51 12.62 -10.72
C ARG A 319 10.02 13.00 -10.78
N ILE A 320 9.45 13.52 -9.69
CA ILE A 320 8.01 13.83 -9.59
C ILE A 320 7.74 15.15 -8.86
N THR A 321 8.69 16.10 -8.86
CA THR A 321 8.47 17.43 -8.26
C THR A 321 7.36 18.23 -8.94
N ASP A 322 7.06 17.92 -10.20
CA ASP A 322 6.01 18.57 -10.97
C ASP A 322 4.64 17.92 -10.80
N TYR A 323 4.51 16.97 -9.87
CA TYR A 323 3.28 16.21 -9.66
C TYR A 323 2.76 16.31 -8.23
N VAL A 324 1.44 16.21 -8.10
CA VAL A 324 0.75 15.88 -6.85
C VAL A 324 0.04 14.54 -7.01
N ARG A 325 0.02 13.76 -5.94
CA ARG A 325 -0.88 12.60 -5.84
C ARG A 325 -2.16 13.04 -5.13
N ILE A 326 -3.29 12.74 -5.76
CA ILE A 326 -4.63 13.07 -5.27
C ILE A 326 -5.33 11.75 -4.97
N SER A 327 -5.67 11.50 -3.71
CA SER A 327 -6.50 10.35 -3.33
C SER A 327 -7.91 10.55 -3.85
N ILE A 328 -8.60 9.45 -4.17
CA ILE A 328 -10.00 9.51 -4.60
C ILE A 328 -10.89 9.62 -3.37
N GLY A 329 -11.61 10.74 -3.26
CA GLY A 329 -12.61 11.00 -2.23
C GLY A 329 -14.00 10.50 -2.63
N THR A 330 -15.04 10.95 -1.93
CA THR A 330 -16.42 10.81 -2.43
C THR A 330 -16.63 11.65 -3.69
N ASP A 331 -17.78 11.51 -4.33
CA ASP A 331 -18.12 12.38 -5.46
C ASP A 331 -18.24 13.85 -5.02
N GLU A 332 -18.78 14.11 -3.84
CA GLU A 332 -18.92 15.45 -3.27
C GLU A 332 -17.55 16.06 -2.91
N GLU A 333 -16.65 15.27 -2.32
CA GLU A 333 -15.27 15.72 -2.05
C GLU A 333 -14.51 16.00 -3.35
N THR A 334 -14.73 15.17 -4.37
CA THR A 334 -14.17 15.35 -5.71
C THR A 334 -14.72 16.61 -6.38
N ASP A 335 -16.01 16.89 -6.24
CA ASP A 335 -16.62 18.12 -6.75
C ASP A 335 -16.07 19.37 -6.07
N CYS A 336 -15.87 19.30 -4.75
CA CYS A 336 -15.21 20.36 -3.99
C CYS A 336 -13.76 20.58 -4.45
N LEU A 337 -13.00 19.51 -4.68
CA LEU A 337 -11.65 19.58 -5.26
C LEU A 337 -11.68 20.26 -6.63
N LEU A 338 -12.54 19.80 -7.55
CA LEU A 338 -12.62 20.35 -8.91
C LEU A 338 -13.04 21.82 -8.91
N LYS A 339 -13.94 22.23 -8.01
CA LYS A 339 -14.28 23.63 -7.80
C LYS A 339 -13.08 24.43 -7.30
N ALA A 340 -12.35 23.93 -6.30
CA ALA A 340 -11.16 24.59 -5.78
C ALA A 340 -10.09 24.76 -6.86
N ILE A 341 -9.93 23.79 -7.77
CA ILE A 341 -9.01 23.90 -8.91
C ILE A 341 -9.44 25.03 -9.86
N LYS A 342 -10.72 25.10 -10.22
CA LYS A 342 -11.25 26.19 -11.06
C LYS A 342 -11.01 27.57 -10.43
N ASP A 343 -11.21 27.68 -9.11
CA ASP A 343 -10.96 28.92 -8.34
C ASP A 343 -9.47 29.26 -8.19
N ILE A 344 -8.55 28.36 -8.53
CA ILE A 344 -7.10 28.63 -8.58
C ILE A 344 -6.67 29.06 -9.99
N MET A 345 -7.35 28.56 -11.03
CA MET A 345 -7.10 28.88 -12.44
C MET A 345 -7.60 30.28 -12.82
N ASN A 346 -8.69 30.74 -12.19
CA ASN A 346 -9.16 32.13 -12.26
C ASN A 346 -8.32 33.04 -11.38
#